data_AF-A0A2N4YP35-F1
#
_entry.id   AF-A0A2N4YP35-F1
#
_cell.length_a   1.000
_cell.length_b   1.000
_cell.length_c   1.000
_cell.angle_alpha   90.00
_cell.angle_beta   90.00
_cell.angle_gamma   90.00
#
_symmetry.space_group_name_H-M   'P 1'
#
loop_
_entity.id
_entity.type
_entity.pdbx_description
1 polymer ?
#
loop_
_entity_poly.entity_id
_entity_poly.type
_entity_poly.pdbx_seq_one_letter_code
_entity_poly.pdbx_strand_id
1 'polypeptide(L)'
;LQQQARSRQAQWQSWLAPISDAQPTGDDPGYDDDFQRIREEVNKISGVDTELICQLAEKLLTQTCKDLRVITFYVWARLQREGERGLAEGVTLLAAMLERFGAMLHPQRERSCKSALEWLGSRRMSDSLSLYPEVDMTTMQVIIGALLLAEASFAGLAEASRPDLSGLYQILENRLVQNGGAHSLV
;
A
#
# COMPACT_ATOMS: atom_id res chain seq x y z
N LEU A 1 -18.70 -4.68 -17.59
CA LEU A 1 -17.47 -3.88 -17.72
C LEU A 1 -17.66 -2.42 -17.28
N GLN A 2 -18.50 -1.59 -17.93
CA GLN A 2 -18.71 -0.19 -17.52
C GLN A 2 -19.27 -0.01 -16.10
N GLN A 3 -20.19 -0.88 -15.66
CA GLN A 3 -20.77 -0.80 -14.32
C GLN A 3 -19.77 -1.20 -13.23
N GLN A 4 -18.97 -2.26 -13.46
CA GLN A 4 -17.83 -2.63 -12.61
C GLN A 4 -16.75 -1.53 -12.57
N ALA A 5 -16.44 -0.90 -13.70
CA ALA A 5 -15.51 0.22 -13.75
C ALA A 5 -16.04 1.42 -12.93
N ARG A 6 -17.33 1.78 -13.05
CA ARG A 6 -17.97 2.84 -12.25
C ARG A 6 -18.03 2.50 -10.76
N SER A 7 -18.34 1.25 -10.39
CA SER A 7 -18.35 0.80 -9.00
C SER A 7 -16.95 0.84 -8.37
N ARG A 8 -15.92 0.43 -9.12
CA ARG A 8 -14.51 0.57 -8.68
C ARG A 8 -14.11 2.04 -8.57
N GLN A 9 -14.51 2.88 -9.52
CA GLN A 9 -14.20 4.31 -9.49
C GLN A 9 -14.89 5.01 -8.30
N ALA A 10 -16.14 4.65 -8.00
CA ALA A 10 -16.87 5.15 -6.83
C ALA A 10 -16.29 4.62 -5.50
N GLN A 11 -15.85 3.36 -5.48
CA GLN A 11 -15.22 2.78 -4.29
C GLN A 11 -13.95 3.53 -3.91
N TRP A 12 -13.16 4.00 -4.87
CA TRP A 12 -11.92 4.71 -4.56
C TRP A 12 -12.12 6.21 -4.32
N GLN A 13 -13.23 6.77 -4.81
CA GLN A 13 -13.60 8.14 -4.50
C GLN A 13 -13.78 8.38 -3.00
N SER A 14 -14.39 7.44 -2.26
CA SER A 14 -14.54 7.58 -0.80
C SER A 14 -13.20 7.51 -0.07
N TRP A 15 -12.26 6.67 -0.53
CA TRP A 15 -10.93 6.56 0.06
C TRP A 15 -10.07 7.80 -0.20
N LEU A 16 -10.32 8.50 -1.30
CA LEU A 16 -9.61 9.73 -1.66
C LEU A 16 -10.37 11.00 -1.25
N ALA A 17 -11.62 10.93 -0.79
CA ALA A 17 -12.32 12.10 -0.27
C ALA A 17 -11.61 12.63 0.99
N PRO A 18 -11.48 13.96 1.18
CA PRO A 18 -10.98 14.50 2.44
C PRO A 18 -11.88 14.08 3.60
N ILE A 19 -11.32 13.88 4.79
CA ILE A 19 -12.09 13.52 6.00
C ILE A 19 -13.08 14.65 6.36
N SER A 20 -12.62 15.90 6.27
CA SER A 20 -13.46 17.09 6.37
C SER A 20 -12.81 18.26 5.63
N ASP A 21 -13.58 19.32 5.37
CA ASP A 21 -13.07 20.54 4.75
C ASP A 21 -12.00 21.23 5.62
N ALA A 22 -12.17 21.20 6.95
CA ALA A 22 -11.24 21.82 7.88
C ALA A 22 -9.98 20.98 8.14
N GLN A 23 -10.11 19.64 8.05
CA GLN A 23 -9.02 18.71 8.32
C GLN A 23 -9.04 17.57 7.28
N PRO A 24 -8.49 17.80 6.07
CA PRO A 24 -8.58 16.86 4.95
C PRO A 24 -8.01 15.47 5.23
N THR A 25 -7.01 15.37 6.09
CA THR A 25 -6.36 14.09 6.47
C THR A 25 -6.77 13.57 7.84
N GLY A 26 -7.74 14.21 8.51
CA GLY A 26 -8.19 13.84 9.84
C GLY A 26 -7.08 13.89 10.91
N ASP A 27 -7.27 13.14 11.99
CA ASP A 27 -6.34 13.06 13.11
C ASP A 27 -5.32 11.93 12.96
N ASP A 28 -4.18 12.03 13.65
CA ASP A 28 -3.21 10.93 13.72
C ASP A 28 -3.84 9.75 14.47
N PRO A 29 -3.97 8.55 13.85
CA PRO A 29 -4.63 7.41 14.46
C PRO A 29 -3.78 6.72 15.54
N GLY A 30 -2.65 7.30 15.97
CA GLY A 30 -1.68 6.69 16.88
C GLY A 30 -2.23 6.15 18.21
N TYR A 31 -3.39 6.65 18.67
CA TYR A 31 -4.10 6.17 19.86
C TYR A 31 -5.49 5.57 19.54
N ASP A 32 -5.86 5.48 18.26
CA ASP A 32 -7.13 4.90 17.82
C ASP A 32 -7.12 3.37 18.03
N ASP A 33 -8.21 2.85 18.58
CA ASP A 33 -8.37 1.42 18.90
C ASP A 33 -8.30 0.53 17.66
N ASP A 34 -8.90 0.96 16.55
CA ASP A 34 -8.86 0.19 15.29
C ASP A 34 -7.44 0.17 14.73
N PHE A 35 -6.69 1.27 14.87
CA PHE A 35 -5.29 1.30 14.46
C PHE A 35 -4.41 0.40 15.34
N GLN A 36 -4.60 0.42 16.67
CA GLN A 36 -3.89 -0.52 17.53
C GLN A 36 -4.23 -1.96 17.17
N ARG A 37 -5.50 -2.25 16.87
CA ARG A 37 -5.95 -3.59 16.49
C ARG A 37 -5.31 -4.06 15.18
N ILE A 38 -5.21 -3.20 14.16
CA ILE A 38 -4.46 -3.50 12.93
C ILE A 38 -3.00 -3.83 13.28
N ARG A 39 -2.36 -3.03 14.13
CA ARG A 39 -0.96 -3.26 14.51
C ARG A 39 -0.76 -4.59 15.24
N GLU A 40 -1.70 -4.99 16.10
CA GLU A 40 -1.67 -6.30 16.75
C GLU A 40 -1.71 -7.42 15.69
N GLU A 41 -2.65 -7.36 14.75
CA GLU A 41 -2.78 -8.36 13.67
C GLU A 41 -1.53 -8.41 12.80
N VAL A 42 -1.03 -7.26 12.36
CA VAL A 42 0.18 -7.15 11.53
C VAL A 42 1.42 -7.67 12.27
N ASN A 43 1.45 -7.67 13.60
CA ASN A 43 2.60 -8.19 14.35
C ASN A 43 2.51 -9.69 14.68
N LYS A 44 1.39 -10.37 14.39
CA LYS A 44 1.29 -11.81 14.59
C LYS A 44 2.26 -12.57 13.67
N ILE A 45 2.73 -13.71 14.17
CA ILE A 45 3.59 -14.66 13.44
C ILE A 45 2.74 -15.59 12.56
N SER A 46 1.56 -15.99 13.05
CA SER A 46 0.60 -16.84 12.35
C SER A 46 -0.83 -16.49 12.76
N GLY A 47 -1.82 -16.95 11.99
CA GLY A 47 -3.23 -16.66 12.28
C GLY A 47 -3.58 -15.17 12.19
N VAL A 48 -2.93 -14.45 11.27
CA VAL A 48 -3.25 -13.04 10.98
C VAL A 48 -4.64 -12.99 10.36
N ASP A 49 -5.50 -12.12 10.90
CA ASP A 49 -6.79 -11.83 10.29
C ASP A 49 -6.65 -10.68 9.28
N THR A 50 -6.35 -11.02 8.02
CA THR A 50 -6.16 -10.04 6.95
C THR A 50 -7.46 -9.41 6.47
N GLU A 51 -8.60 -10.08 6.69
CA GLU A 51 -9.91 -9.50 6.41
C GLU A 51 -10.23 -8.39 7.42
N LEU A 52 -9.98 -8.63 8.70
CA LEU A 52 -10.09 -7.61 9.74
C LEU A 52 -9.19 -6.40 9.43
N ILE A 53 -7.93 -6.62 9.05
CA ILE A 53 -7.04 -5.52 8.64
C ILE A 53 -7.66 -4.71 7.50
N CYS A 54 -8.20 -5.35 6.47
CA CYS A 54 -8.83 -4.64 5.35
C CYS A 54 -10.04 -3.81 5.80
N GLN A 55 -10.93 -4.39 6.64
CA GLN A 55 -12.14 -3.72 7.12
C GLN A 55 -11.80 -2.51 8.00
N LEU A 56 -10.86 -2.67 8.94
CA LEU A 56 -10.44 -1.59 9.83
C LEU A 56 -9.68 -0.50 9.07
N ALA A 57 -8.81 -0.88 8.13
CA ALA A 57 -8.10 0.09 7.30
C ALA A 57 -9.05 0.90 6.43
N GLU A 58 -10.09 0.29 5.83
CA GLU A 58 -11.12 1.00 5.09
C GLU A 58 -11.85 2.01 5.98
N LYS A 59 -12.31 1.58 7.16
CA LYS A 59 -12.98 2.45 8.11
C LYS A 59 -12.11 3.64 8.48
N LEU A 60 -10.86 3.39 8.90
CA LEU A 60 -9.91 4.45 9.26
C LEU A 60 -9.65 5.41 8.10
N LEU A 61 -9.35 4.87 6.91
CA LEU A 61 -8.95 5.68 5.76
C LEU A 61 -10.10 6.45 5.11
N THR A 62 -11.34 6.04 5.34
CA THR A 62 -12.52 6.73 4.80
C THR A 62 -13.20 7.65 5.80
N GLN A 63 -13.02 7.44 7.11
CA GLN A 63 -13.80 8.13 8.14
C GLN A 63 -12.96 8.86 9.19
N THR A 64 -11.74 8.41 9.47
CA THR A 64 -10.96 8.91 10.63
C THR A 64 -9.72 9.69 10.19
N CYS A 65 -8.92 9.15 9.28
CA CYS A 65 -7.60 9.69 8.96
C CYS A 65 -7.15 9.36 7.54
N LYS A 66 -6.09 10.02 7.08
CA LYS A 66 -5.31 9.60 5.90
C LYS A 66 -3.89 9.31 6.36
N ASP A 67 -3.60 8.03 6.57
CA ASP A 67 -2.37 7.59 7.24
C ASP A 67 -1.60 6.54 6.42
N LEU A 68 -0.29 6.76 6.27
CA LEU A 68 0.65 5.95 5.51
C LEU A 68 0.87 4.56 6.13
N ARG A 69 0.83 4.45 7.46
CA ARG A 69 0.96 3.15 8.14
C ARG A 69 -0.29 2.31 7.88
N VAL A 70 -1.47 2.93 7.96
CA VAL A 70 -2.73 2.22 7.70
C VAL A 70 -2.80 1.72 6.25
N ILE A 71 -2.48 2.56 5.27
CA ILE A 71 -2.52 2.15 3.85
C ILE A 71 -1.44 1.11 3.53
N THR A 72 -0.24 1.15 4.13
CA THR A 72 0.78 0.14 3.86
C THR A 72 0.42 -1.22 4.47
N PHE A 73 -0.23 -1.25 5.63
CA PHE A 73 -0.83 -2.47 6.19
C PHE A 73 -1.98 -2.99 5.33
N TYR A 74 -2.82 -2.10 4.80
CA TYR A 74 -3.88 -2.46 3.85
C TYR A 74 -3.31 -3.09 2.57
N VAL A 75 -2.27 -2.50 1.99
CA VAL A 75 -1.57 -3.03 0.80
C VAL A 75 -1.12 -4.47 1.05
N TRP A 76 -0.48 -4.72 2.19
CA TRP A 76 -0.04 -6.06 2.56
C TRP A 76 -1.21 -7.04 2.78
N ALA A 77 -2.27 -6.61 3.46
CA ALA A 77 -3.46 -7.44 3.66
C ALA A 77 -4.15 -7.79 2.33
N ARG A 78 -4.23 -6.84 1.37
CA ARG A 78 -4.75 -7.10 0.02
C ARG A 78 -3.87 -8.08 -0.75
N LEU A 79 -2.54 -7.97 -0.67
CA LEU A 79 -1.63 -8.96 -1.23
C LEU A 79 -1.90 -10.36 -0.67
N GLN A 80 -2.02 -10.48 0.65
CA GLN A 80 -2.26 -11.78 1.30
C GLN A 80 -3.59 -12.42 0.86
N ARG A 81 -4.59 -11.61 0.52
CA ARG A 81 -5.93 -12.10 0.14
C ARG A 81 -6.11 -12.32 -1.36
N GLU A 82 -5.46 -11.52 -2.18
CA GLU A 82 -5.75 -11.41 -3.63
C GLU A 82 -4.49 -11.45 -4.51
N GLY A 83 -3.34 -11.78 -3.93
CA GLY A 83 -2.07 -11.87 -4.65
C GLY A 83 -1.63 -10.54 -5.27
N GLU A 84 -0.93 -10.64 -6.41
CA GLU A 84 -0.41 -9.46 -7.11
C GLU A 84 -1.51 -8.47 -7.52
N ARG A 85 -2.73 -8.94 -7.80
CA ARG A 85 -3.85 -8.05 -8.10
C ARG A 85 -4.21 -7.17 -6.90
N GLY A 86 -4.25 -7.78 -5.71
CA GLY A 86 -4.47 -7.05 -4.46
C GLY A 86 -3.35 -6.05 -4.18
N LEU A 87 -2.09 -6.43 -4.46
CA LEU A 87 -0.94 -5.53 -4.36
C LEU A 87 -1.05 -4.35 -5.33
N ALA A 88 -1.37 -4.60 -6.60
CA ALA A 88 -1.52 -3.56 -7.62
C ALA A 88 -2.60 -2.55 -7.25
N GLU A 89 -3.75 -3.03 -6.77
CA GLU A 89 -4.81 -2.17 -6.24
C GLU A 89 -4.32 -1.43 -4.97
N GLY A 90 -3.70 -2.09 -4.00
CA GLY A 90 -3.20 -1.41 -2.80
C GLY A 90 -2.19 -0.28 -3.10
N VAL A 91 -1.19 -0.55 -3.95
CA VAL A 91 -0.13 0.42 -4.28
C VAL A 91 -0.65 1.56 -5.14
N THR A 92 -1.60 1.29 -6.04
CA THR A 92 -2.27 2.36 -6.80
C THR A 92 -3.03 3.32 -5.87
N LEU A 93 -3.64 2.80 -4.79
CA LEU A 93 -4.31 3.64 -3.80
C LEU A 93 -3.32 4.48 -3.01
N LEU A 94 -2.22 3.86 -2.58
CA LEU A 94 -1.12 4.57 -1.93
C LEU A 94 -0.61 5.73 -2.79
N ALA A 95 -0.34 5.48 -4.08
CA ALA A 95 0.13 6.52 -5.00
C ALA A 95 -0.87 7.66 -5.13
N ALA A 96 -2.16 7.35 -5.29
CA ALA A 96 -3.22 8.36 -5.39
C ALA A 96 -3.40 9.17 -4.09
N MET A 97 -3.23 8.53 -2.92
CA MET A 97 -3.24 9.24 -1.64
C MET A 97 -2.05 10.18 -1.49
N LEU A 98 -0.85 9.73 -1.88
CA LEU A 98 0.37 10.52 -1.86
C LEU A 98 0.26 11.76 -2.77
N GLU A 99 -0.21 11.57 -4.00
CA GLU A 99 -0.43 12.66 -4.94
C GLU A 99 -1.44 13.68 -4.40
N ARG A 100 -2.54 13.21 -3.81
CA ARG A 100 -3.64 14.07 -3.37
C ARG A 100 -3.36 14.82 -2.07
N PHE A 101 -2.75 14.15 -1.09
CA PHE A 101 -2.63 14.67 0.28
C PHE A 101 -1.19 15.04 0.66
N GLY A 102 -0.19 14.49 -0.02
CA GLY A 102 1.22 14.82 0.16
C GLY A 102 1.67 14.86 1.62
N ALA A 103 2.33 15.95 2.01
CA ALA A 103 2.86 16.15 3.37
C ALA A 103 1.80 16.25 4.48
N MET A 104 0.50 16.32 4.15
CA MET A 104 -0.57 16.33 5.15
C MET A 104 -0.87 14.94 5.71
N LEU A 105 -0.40 13.88 5.03
CA LEU A 105 -0.61 12.50 5.45
C LEU A 105 0.05 12.21 6.80
N HIS A 106 -0.60 11.37 7.59
CA HIS A 106 -0.04 10.87 8.84
C HIS A 106 0.88 9.67 8.61
N PRO A 107 1.91 9.45 9.44
CA PRO A 107 2.44 10.40 10.41
C PRO A 107 3.21 11.52 9.70
N GLN A 108 3.03 12.77 10.16
CA GLN A 108 3.66 13.94 9.54
C GLN A 108 5.17 14.06 9.82
N ARG A 109 5.70 13.28 10.77
CA ARG A 109 7.14 13.25 11.04
C ARG A 109 7.86 12.49 9.93
N GLU A 110 8.82 13.16 9.30
CA GLU A 110 9.60 12.66 8.16
C GLU A 110 10.12 11.23 8.37
N ARG A 111 10.81 10.96 9.49
CA ARG A 111 11.34 9.63 9.78
C ARG A 111 10.25 8.56 9.84
N SER A 112 9.09 8.89 10.40
CA SER A 112 7.98 7.95 10.55
C SER A 112 7.25 7.72 9.22
N CYS A 113 7.10 8.75 8.40
CA CYS A 113 6.61 8.65 7.03
C CYS A 113 7.51 7.72 6.21
N LYS A 114 8.83 7.96 6.25
CA LYS A 114 9.84 7.13 5.61
C LYS A 114 9.73 5.66 6.03
N SER A 115 9.75 5.39 7.34
CA SER A 115 9.61 4.01 7.85
C SER A 115 8.30 3.33 7.46
N ALA A 116 7.18 4.07 7.32
CA ALA A 116 5.90 3.48 6.93
C ALA A 116 5.93 2.98 5.47
N LEU A 117 6.58 3.72 4.58
CA LEU A 117 6.70 3.38 3.16
C LEU A 117 7.74 2.28 2.92
N GLU A 118 8.91 2.40 3.55
CA GLU A 118 10.00 1.41 3.46
C GLU A 118 9.59 0.03 4.00
N TRP A 119 8.59 -0.01 4.89
CA TRP A 119 8.03 -1.27 5.38
C TRP A 119 7.49 -2.17 4.25
N LEU A 120 7.09 -1.60 3.11
CA LEU A 120 6.70 -2.37 1.93
C LEU A 120 7.85 -3.19 1.34
N GLY A 121 9.11 -2.80 1.56
CA GLY A 121 10.29 -3.59 1.19
C GLY A 121 10.68 -4.66 2.23
N SER A 122 9.85 -4.88 3.26
CA SER A 122 10.19 -5.80 4.35
C SER A 122 10.16 -7.27 3.94
N ARG A 123 10.83 -8.12 4.73
CA ARG A 123 10.77 -9.58 4.60
C ARG A 123 9.33 -10.11 4.62
N ARG A 124 8.44 -9.51 5.42
CA ARG A 124 7.03 -9.91 5.48
C ARG A 124 6.33 -9.73 4.14
N MET A 125 6.62 -8.65 3.41
CA MET A 125 6.10 -8.45 2.06
C MET A 125 6.67 -9.51 1.11
N SER A 126 7.99 -9.74 1.16
CA SER A 126 8.67 -10.75 0.33
C SER A 126 8.12 -12.17 0.55
N ASP A 127 7.96 -12.58 1.80
CA ASP A 127 7.42 -13.89 2.18
C ASP A 127 5.98 -14.04 1.67
N SER A 128 5.16 -12.98 1.76
CA SER A 128 3.76 -13.00 1.30
C SER A 128 3.66 -13.06 -0.23
N LEU A 129 4.51 -12.30 -0.93
CA LEU A 129 4.59 -12.37 -2.38
C LEU A 129 4.94 -13.79 -2.80
N SER A 130 5.95 -14.42 -2.21
CA SER A 130 6.45 -15.76 -2.58
C SER A 130 5.38 -16.86 -2.58
N LEU A 131 4.23 -16.66 -1.93
CA LEU A 131 3.08 -17.58 -1.96
C LEU A 131 2.32 -17.58 -3.30
N TYR A 132 2.55 -16.59 -4.15
CA TYR A 132 1.92 -16.40 -5.45
C TYR A 132 2.95 -16.61 -6.56
N PRO A 133 3.18 -17.84 -7.05
CA PRO A 133 4.28 -18.10 -7.98
C PRO A 133 4.07 -17.45 -9.34
N GLU A 134 2.82 -17.35 -9.81
CA GLU A 134 2.48 -16.77 -11.10
C GLU A 134 2.72 -15.26 -11.12
N VAL A 135 3.25 -14.77 -12.24
CA VAL A 135 3.45 -13.34 -12.51
C VAL A 135 2.62 -12.96 -13.72
N ASP A 136 1.70 -12.02 -13.53
CA ASP A 136 1.03 -11.36 -14.64
C ASP A 136 1.77 -10.07 -14.98
N MET A 137 2.33 -10.02 -16.19
CA MET A 137 3.09 -8.86 -16.66
C MET A 137 2.26 -7.57 -16.67
N THR A 138 0.95 -7.68 -16.91
CA THR A 138 0.06 -6.51 -16.89
C THR A 138 -0.07 -5.96 -15.47
N THR A 139 -0.33 -6.84 -14.50
CA THR A 139 -0.38 -6.50 -13.08
C THR A 139 0.96 -5.95 -12.58
N MET A 140 2.08 -6.53 -13.01
CA MET A 140 3.42 -6.04 -12.68
C MET A 140 3.65 -4.61 -13.19
N GLN A 141 3.28 -4.32 -14.45
CA GLN A 141 3.37 -2.97 -15.00
C GLN A 141 2.54 -1.96 -14.19
N VAL A 142 1.37 -2.35 -13.71
CA VAL A 142 0.54 -1.51 -12.83
C VAL A 142 1.24 -1.24 -11.50
N ILE A 143 1.80 -2.27 -10.86
CA ILE A 143 2.54 -2.13 -9.59
C ILE A 143 3.72 -1.16 -9.78
N ILE A 144 4.56 -1.39 -10.79
CA ILE A 144 5.72 -0.54 -11.07
C ILE A 144 5.30 0.89 -11.40
N GLY A 145 4.29 1.07 -12.24
CA GLY A 145 3.76 2.40 -12.59
C GLY A 145 3.26 3.16 -11.35
N ALA A 146 2.55 2.48 -10.44
CA ALA A 146 2.08 3.07 -9.21
C ALA A 146 3.23 3.41 -8.24
N LEU A 147 4.28 2.59 -8.15
CA LEU A 147 5.47 2.90 -7.36
C LEU A 147 6.21 4.14 -7.88
N LEU A 148 6.37 4.27 -9.20
CA LEU A 148 6.97 5.46 -9.81
C LEU A 148 6.17 6.73 -9.50
N LEU A 149 4.83 6.67 -9.50
CA LEU A 149 3.97 7.79 -9.10
C LEU A 149 4.11 8.11 -7.60
N ALA A 150 4.22 7.09 -6.75
CA ALA A 150 4.48 7.28 -5.33
C ALA A 150 5.82 7.98 -5.09
N GLU A 151 6.90 7.56 -5.77
CA GLU A 151 8.23 8.19 -5.67
C GLU A 151 8.23 9.64 -6.17
N ALA A 152 7.49 9.93 -7.24
CA ALA A 152 7.34 11.30 -7.75
C ALA A 152 6.78 12.26 -6.70
N SER A 153 5.93 11.77 -5.78
CA SER A 153 5.36 12.57 -4.68
C SER A 153 6.41 13.06 -3.66
N PHE A 154 7.61 12.46 -3.67
CA PHE A 154 8.71 12.83 -2.77
C PHE A 154 9.94 13.39 -3.50
N ALA A 155 9.86 13.60 -4.82
CA ALA A 155 10.98 14.11 -5.62
C ALA A 155 11.49 15.48 -5.15
N GLY A 156 10.62 16.29 -4.53
CA GLY A 156 10.98 17.58 -3.93
C GLY A 156 11.69 17.49 -2.58
N LEU A 157 11.74 16.32 -1.93
CA LEU A 157 12.43 16.13 -0.65
C LEU A 157 13.94 16.06 -0.85
N ALA A 158 14.69 16.43 0.20
CA ALA A 158 16.12 16.16 0.29
C ALA A 158 16.38 14.65 0.20
N GLU A 159 17.49 14.25 -0.42
CA GLU A 159 17.80 12.84 -0.70
C GLU A 159 17.76 11.96 0.56
N ALA A 160 18.32 12.43 1.68
CA ALA A 160 18.29 11.71 2.96
C ALA A 160 16.87 11.46 3.52
N SER A 161 15.93 12.33 3.15
CA SER A 161 14.53 12.33 3.57
C SER A 161 13.63 11.48 2.69
N ARG A 162 14.09 11.10 1.49
CA ARG A 162 13.31 10.27 0.56
C ARG A 162 13.20 8.84 1.10
N PRO A 163 12.00 8.23 1.03
CA PRO A 163 11.83 6.80 1.31
C PRO A 163 12.60 5.94 0.32
N ASP A 164 13.23 4.87 0.80
CA ASP A 164 13.89 3.88 -0.06
C ASP A 164 12.94 2.72 -0.41
N LEU A 165 12.50 2.67 -1.67
CA LEU A 165 11.64 1.60 -2.18
C LEU A 165 12.42 0.48 -2.90
N SER A 166 13.76 0.55 -2.93
CA SER A 166 14.61 -0.43 -3.65
C SER A 166 14.37 -1.87 -3.18
N GLY A 167 14.08 -2.08 -1.89
CA GLY A 167 13.75 -3.39 -1.35
C GLY A 167 12.50 -4.01 -2.01
N LEU A 168 11.46 -3.21 -2.25
CA LEU A 168 10.26 -3.69 -2.94
C LEU A 168 10.54 -3.97 -4.43
N TYR A 169 11.26 -3.07 -5.10
CA TYR A 169 11.67 -3.29 -6.50
C TYR A 169 12.46 -4.59 -6.65
N GLN A 170 13.43 -4.85 -5.77
CA GLN A 170 14.22 -6.07 -5.81
C GLN A 170 13.38 -7.33 -5.62
N ILE A 171 12.35 -7.29 -4.75
CA ILE A 171 11.41 -8.41 -4.59
C ILE A 171 10.65 -8.67 -5.91
N LEU A 172 10.16 -7.61 -6.57
CA LEU A 172 9.42 -7.70 -7.83
C LEU A 172 10.31 -8.13 -9.02
N GLU A 173 11.56 -7.68 -9.06
CA GLU A 173 12.54 -8.09 -10.07
C GLU A 173 12.91 -9.57 -9.93
N ASN A 174 13.19 -10.03 -8.72
CA ASN A 174 13.49 -11.45 -8.47
C ASN A 174 12.34 -12.34 -8.93
N ARG A 175 11.11 -11.87 -8.75
CA ARG A 175 9.88 -12.53 -9.21
C ARG A 175 9.79 -12.62 -10.72
N LEU A 176 10.14 -11.55 -11.44
CA LEU A 176 10.22 -11.54 -12.90
C LEU A 176 11.30 -12.49 -13.41
N VAL A 177 12.46 -12.53 -12.78
CA VAL A 177 13.56 -13.43 -13.18
C VAL A 177 13.16 -14.89 -13.00
N GLN A 178 12.56 -15.25 -11.85
CA GLN A 178 12.13 -16.62 -11.57
C GLN A 178 11.05 -17.11 -12.56
N ASN A 179 10.12 -16.24 -12.97
CA ASN A 179 9.02 -16.60 -13.88
C ASN A 179 9.36 -16.44 -15.37
N GLY A 180 10.18 -15.44 -15.73
CA GLY A 180 10.70 -15.26 -17.08
C GLY A 180 11.69 -16.35 -17.49
N GLY A 181 12.46 -16.89 -16.53
CA GLY A 181 13.29 -18.08 -16.74
C GLY A 181 12.47 -19.36 -16.98
N ALA A 182 11.28 -19.47 -16.37
CA ALA A 182 10.38 -20.61 -16.56
C ALA A 182 9.74 -20.64 -17.95
N HIS A 183 9.50 -19.47 -18.57
CA HIS A 183 8.99 -19.36 -19.94
C HIS A 183 10.06 -19.50 -21.03
N SER A 184 11.35 -19.53 -20.69
CA SER A 184 12.46 -19.67 -21.65
C SER A 184 12.90 -21.11 -21.89
N LEU A 185 12.21 -22.10 -21.30
CA LEU A 185 12.53 -23.53 -21.38
C LEU A 185 11.45 -24.38 -22.10
N VAL A 186 10.59 -23.75 -22.93
CA VAL A 186 9.64 -24.46 -23.80
C VAL A 186 9.86 -24.09 -25.26
#